data_AF-A0A3D1R3M8-F1
#
_entry.id   AF-A0A3D1R3M8-F1
#
_cell.length_a   1.000
_cell.length_b   1.000
_cell.length_c   1.000
_cell.angle_alpha   90.00
_cell.angle_beta   90.00
_cell.angle_gamma   90.00
#
_symmetry.space_group_name_H-M   'P 1'
#
loop_
_entity.id
_entity.type
_entity.pdbx_description
1 polymer ?
#
loop_
_entity_poly.entity_id
_entity_poly.type
_entity_poly.pdbx_seq_one_letter_code
_entity_poly.pdbx_strand_id
1 'polypeptide(L)'
;MVERRAVSSRGRSSFICGPSPVSLTSREIALVVDELQPLVGAFVQKVYLPEPRTVIFDLRQPGKSRLLLVCAETGRTRLHISSDRPPSPQTPFAFQGLLRAELTGKALERIEAFEGERAVRLGFRGKTGALTLVAELTGRHGNLFLLE
;
A
#
# COMPACT_ATOMS: atom_id res chain seq x y z
N MET A 1 -41.39 -45.50 20.93
CA MET A 1 -40.07 -45.14 20.37
C MET A 1 -39.79 -43.71 20.78
N VAL A 2 -38.56 -43.44 21.22
CA VAL A 2 -38.18 -42.52 22.31
C VAL A 2 -38.43 -41.02 22.03
N GLU A 3 -39.09 -40.37 22.98
CA GLU A 3 -39.04 -38.93 23.27
C GLU A 3 -37.74 -38.64 24.06
N ARG A 4 -36.96 -37.61 23.70
CA ARG A 4 -35.99 -36.94 24.60
C ARG A 4 -35.43 -35.62 24.04
N ARG A 5 -35.93 -34.53 24.65
CA ARG A 5 -35.27 -33.30 25.14
C ARG A 5 -34.07 -32.68 24.39
N ALA A 6 -34.22 -31.37 24.19
CA ALA A 6 -33.18 -30.39 23.88
C ALA A 6 -32.02 -30.37 24.89
N VAL A 7 -30.81 -30.10 24.39
CA VAL A 7 -29.69 -29.54 25.15
C VAL A 7 -29.08 -28.37 24.38
N SER A 8 -29.20 -27.20 24.98
CA SER A 8 -28.43 -25.99 24.71
C SER A 8 -26.97 -26.21 25.09
N SER A 9 -26.03 -25.81 24.23
CA SER A 9 -24.69 -25.42 24.69
C SER A 9 -24.09 -24.40 23.74
N ARG A 10 -23.93 -23.18 24.25
CA ARG A 10 -23.12 -22.11 23.68
C ARG A 10 -21.69 -22.62 23.49
N GLY A 11 -21.31 -22.91 22.25
CA GLY A 11 -19.92 -23.14 21.87
C GLY A 11 -19.40 -21.89 21.17
N ARG A 12 -18.54 -21.12 21.84
CA ARG A 12 -17.74 -20.06 21.20
C ARG A 12 -17.05 -20.70 20.00
N SER A 13 -17.35 -20.26 18.78
CA SER A 13 -16.49 -20.59 17.65
C SER A 13 -15.18 -19.84 17.88
N SER A 14 -14.23 -20.52 18.51
CA SER A 14 -12.83 -20.17 18.45
C SER A 14 -12.47 -20.06 16.98
N PHE A 15 -12.39 -18.82 16.49
CA PHE A 15 -11.81 -18.52 15.20
C PHE A 15 -10.34 -18.93 15.27
N ILE A 16 -10.06 -20.12 14.75
CA ILE A 16 -8.71 -20.61 14.56
C ILE A 16 -8.15 -19.76 13.42
N CYS A 17 -7.47 -18.67 13.79
CA CYS A 17 -6.63 -17.93 12.87
C CYS A 17 -5.48 -18.88 12.49
N GLY A 18 -5.58 -19.51 11.31
CA GLY A 18 -4.42 -20.11 10.65
C GLY A 18 -3.32 -19.05 10.48
N PRO A 19 -2.06 -19.44 10.19
CA PRO A 19 -0.93 -18.52 10.12
C PRO A 19 -1.32 -17.36 9.20
N SER A 20 -1.52 -16.18 9.79
CA SER A 20 -1.78 -14.97 9.04
C SER A 20 -0.63 -14.79 8.07
N PRO A 21 -0.89 -14.53 6.78
CA PRO A 21 0.18 -14.33 5.81
C PRO A 21 1.10 -13.26 6.37
N VAL A 22 2.36 -13.65 6.56
CA VAL A 22 3.38 -12.85 7.23
C VAL A 22 3.46 -11.51 6.52
N SER A 23 3.23 -10.44 7.26
CA SER A 23 2.99 -9.11 6.71
C SER A 23 3.80 -8.14 7.57
N LEU A 24 4.36 -7.09 6.95
CA LEU A 24 5.36 -6.20 7.57
C LEU A 24 4.86 -5.64 8.90
N THR A 25 5.60 -5.82 9.99
CA THR A 25 5.34 -5.19 11.29
C THR A 25 5.52 -3.67 11.19
N SER A 26 4.95 -2.91 12.13
CA SER A 26 5.10 -1.44 12.16
C SER A 26 6.56 -1.01 12.28
N ARG A 27 7.37 -1.76 13.03
CA ARG A 27 8.82 -1.51 13.16
C ARG A 27 9.59 -1.76 11.86
N GLU A 28 9.28 -2.85 11.17
CA GLU A 28 9.88 -3.13 9.85
C GLU A 28 9.48 -2.06 8.83
N ILE A 29 8.23 -1.59 8.87
CA ILE A 29 7.76 -0.49 8.04
C ILE A 29 8.59 0.78 8.30
N ALA A 30 8.84 1.13 9.56
CA ALA A 30 9.67 2.28 9.89
C ALA A 30 11.10 2.17 9.31
N LEU A 31 11.74 1.00 9.46
CA LEU A 31 13.07 0.75 8.90
C LEU A 31 13.08 0.85 7.36
N VAL A 32 12.06 0.32 6.70
CA VAL A 32 11.91 0.43 5.24
C VAL A 32 11.68 1.88 4.84
N VAL A 33 10.87 2.63 5.57
CA VAL A 33 10.65 4.06 5.30
C VAL A 33 11.95 4.87 5.43
N ASP A 34 12.80 4.54 6.40
CA ASP A 34 14.13 5.15 6.53
C ASP A 34 15.02 4.85 5.31
N GLU A 35 15.01 3.61 4.81
CA GLU A 35 15.73 3.22 3.59
C GLU A 35 15.22 3.97 2.34
N LEU A 36 13.94 4.32 2.33
CA LEU A 36 13.29 5.01 1.21
C LEU A 36 13.44 6.53 1.23
N GLN A 37 13.95 7.13 2.32
CA GLN A 37 14.16 8.58 2.43
C GLN A 37 14.94 9.20 1.25
N PRO A 38 15.95 8.54 0.64
CA PRO A 38 16.63 9.07 -0.53
C PRO A 38 15.73 9.33 -1.73
N LEU A 39 14.49 8.81 -1.78
CA LEU A 39 13.52 9.08 -2.86
C LEU A 39 12.78 10.41 -2.67
N VAL A 40 12.84 11.04 -1.49
CA VAL A 40 12.26 12.36 -1.27
C VAL A 40 12.90 13.38 -2.22
N GLY A 41 12.07 14.26 -2.79
CA GLY A 41 12.44 15.19 -3.86
C GLY A 41 12.37 14.61 -5.27
N ALA A 42 12.10 13.31 -5.43
CA ALA A 42 11.91 12.71 -6.75
C ALA A 42 10.59 13.16 -7.39
N PHE A 43 10.57 13.26 -8.72
CA PHE A 43 9.38 13.59 -9.49
C PHE A 43 8.71 12.33 -10.03
N VAL A 44 7.39 12.23 -9.87
CA VAL A 44 6.60 11.14 -10.43
C VAL A 44 6.56 11.27 -11.95
N GLN A 45 7.16 10.33 -12.66
CA GLN A 45 7.13 10.26 -14.13
C GLN A 45 5.95 9.45 -14.62
N LYS A 46 5.71 8.29 -14.00
CA LYS A 46 4.67 7.34 -14.39
C LYS A 46 4.11 6.64 -13.15
N VAL A 47 2.84 6.26 -13.24
CA VAL A 47 2.14 5.46 -12.24
C VAL A 47 1.56 4.22 -12.90
N TYR A 48 1.79 3.07 -12.30
CA TYR A 48 1.31 1.76 -12.75
C TYR A 48 0.54 1.06 -11.65
N LEU A 49 -0.60 0.45 -11.98
CA LEU A 49 -1.32 -0.45 -11.10
C LEU A 49 -1.38 -1.83 -11.76
N PRO A 50 -0.43 -2.75 -11.51
CA PRO A 50 -0.54 -4.12 -12.00
C PRO A 50 -1.72 -4.87 -11.37
N GLU A 51 -2.14 -4.47 -10.17
CA GLU A 51 -3.24 -5.06 -9.40
C GLU A 51 -4.04 -3.96 -8.69
N PRO A 52 -5.29 -4.21 -8.27
CA PRO A 52 -6.18 -3.16 -7.72
C PRO A 52 -5.60 -2.34 -6.56
N ARG A 53 -4.81 -2.97 -5.67
CA ARG A 53 -4.16 -2.34 -4.50
C ARG A 53 -2.65 -2.43 -4.55
N THR A 54 -2.07 -2.53 -5.74
CA THR A 54 -0.63 -2.43 -5.94
C THR A 54 -0.32 -1.26 -6.84
N VAL A 55 0.42 -0.29 -6.33
CA VAL A 55 0.87 0.89 -7.07
C VAL A 55 2.38 0.83 -7.22
N ILE A 56 2.86 1.16 -8.41
CA ILE A 56 4.27 1.37 -8.70
C ILE A 56 4.46 2.78 -9.25
N PHE A 57 5.32 3.55 -8.57
CA PHE A 57 5.72 4.88 -8.99
C PHE A 57 7.08 4.83 -9.70
N ASP A 58 7.15 5.33 -10.92
CA ASP A 58 8.42 5.65 -11.58
C ASP A 58 8.85 7.04 -11.13
N LEU A 59 9.82 7.08 -10.22
CA LEU A 59 10.32 8.27 -9.55
C LEU A 59 11.66 8.69 -10.17
N ARG A 60 11.76 9.93 -10.64
CA ARG A 60 12.97 10.48 -11.25
C ARG A 60 13.66 11.48 -10.34
N GLN A 61 14.94 11.24 -10.11
CA GLN A 61 15.90 12.19 -9.54
C GLN A 61 17.02 12.41 -10.55
N PRO A 62 17.80 13.51 -10.50
CA PRO A 62 18.92 13.75 -11.41
C PRO A 62 19.79 12.51 -11.63
N GLY A 63 19.98 12.12 -12.89
CA GLY A 63 20.80 10.96 -13.27
C GLY A 63 20.18 9.57 -13.02
N LYS A 64 19.02 9.43 -12.36
CA LYS A 64 18.51 8.11 -11.97
C LYS A 64 16.99 8.01 -11.81
N SER A 65 16.39 6.95 -12.36
CA SER A 65 15.01 6.56 -12.09
C SER A 65 14.96 5.37 -11.13
N ARG A 66 13.92 5.33 -10.29
CA ARG A 66 13.61 4.25 -9.37
C ARG A 66 12.14 3.89 -9.45
N LEU A 67 11.84 2.60 -9.33
CA LEU A 67 10.48 2.12 -9.22
C LEU A 67 10.17 1.88 -7.75
N LEU A 68 9.32 2.68 -7.15
CA LEU A 68 8.82 2.44 -5.79
C LEU A 68 7.54 1.62 -5.88
N LEU A 69 7.54 0.42 -5.30
CA LEU A 69 6.39 -0.47 -5.24
C LEU A 69 5.72 -0.37 -3.87
N VAL A 70 4.43 -0.08 -3.87
CA VAL A 70 3.54 -0.09 -2.70
C VAL A 70 2.43 -1.12 -2.97
N CYS A 71 2.44 -2.23 -2.25
CA CYS A 71 1.42 -3.26 -2.37
C CYS A 71 0.66 -3.40 -1.06
N ALA A 72 -0.65 -3.22 -1.14
CA ALA A 72 -1.58 -3.41 -0.04
C ALA A 72 -2.54 -4.59 -0.31
N GLU A 73 -2.16 -5.53 -1.19
CA GLU A 73 -2.96 -6.72 -1.45
C GLU A 73 -2.99 -7.69 -0.27
N THR A 74 -4.14 -8.32 -0.07
CA THR A 74 -4.34 -9.29 1.00
C THR A 74 -3.31 -10.41 0.92
N GLY A 75 -2.53 -10.56 1.99
CA GLY A 75 -1.48 -11.56 2.15
C GLY A 75 -0.20 -11.34 1.35
N ARG A 76 -0.07 -10.23 0.62
CA ARG A 76 1.12 -9.92 -0.21
C ARG A 76 1.64 -8.49 -0.02
N THR A 77 1.29 -7.87 1.10
CA THR A 77 1.69 -6.50 1.44
C THR A 77 3.20 -6.33 1.42
N ARG A 78 3.71 -5.34 0.72
CA ARG A 78 5.15 -5.06 0.62
C ARG A 78 5.39 -3.62 0.18
N LEU A 79 6.51 -3.07 0.62
CA LEU A 79 7.00 -1.74 0.28
C LEU A 79 8.49 -1.85 0.00
N HIS A 80 8.93 -1.55 -1.22
CA HIS A 80 10.35 -1.63 -1.60
C HIS A 80 10.61 -0.94 -2.95
N ILE A 81 11.89 -0.76 -3.27
CA ILE A 81 12.33 -0.41 -4.62
C ILE A 81 12.32 -1.66 -5.49
N SER A 82 11.55 -1.64 -6.58
CA SER A 82 11.51 -2.72 -7.58
C SER A 82 12.62 -2.56 -8.62
N SER A 83 13.22 -3.67 -9.05
CA SER A 83 14.09 -3.73 -10.23
C SER A 83 13.29 -3.79 -11.53
N ASP A 84 12.09 -4.34 -11.46
CA ASP A 84 11.34 -4.75 -12.64
C ASP A 84 10.21 -3.76 -12.92
N ARG A 85 10.11 -3.33 -14.18
CA ARG A 85 8.97 -2.57 -14.64
C ARG A 85 7.79 -3.52 -14.82
N PRO A 86 6.63 -3.26 -14.18
CA PRO A 86 5.48 -4.12 -14.32
C PRO A 86 4.94 -4.10 -15.75
N PRO A 87 4.36 -5.21 -16.25
CA PRO A 87 3.53 -5.13 -17.43
C PRO A 87 2.38 -4.16 -17.16
N SER A 88 2.05 -3.32 -18.14
CA SER A 88 0.83 -2.51 -18.03
C SER A 88 -0.36 -3.46 -18.11
N PRO A 89 -1.36 -3.35 -17.21
CA PRO A 89 -2.58 -4.15 -17.35
C PRO A 89 -3.26 -3.83 -18.69
N GLN A 90 -3.91 -4.82 -19.30
CA GLN A 90 -4.63 -4.64 -20.57
C GLN A 90 -5.74 -3.58 -20.47
N THR A 91 -6.35 -3.46 -19.29
CA THR A 91 -7.32 -2.41 -18.98
C THR A 91 -6.85 -1.64 -17.75
N PRO A 92 -6.67 -0.30 -17.86
CA PRO A 92 -6.25 0.51 -16.72
C PRO A 92 -7.36 0.61 -15.68
N PHE A 93 -7.01 0.45 -14.39
CA PHE A 93 -7.93 0.67 -13.28
C PHE A 93 -8.34 2.15 -13.17
N ALA A 94 -9.58 2.44 -12.77
CA ALA A 94 -10.04 3.82 -12.56
C ALA A 94 -9.12 4.59 -11.59
N PHE A 95 -8.68 3.93 -10.52
CA PHE A 95 -7.74 4.49 -9.55
C PHE A 95 -6.37 4.83 -10.17
N GLN A 96 -5.92 4.08 -11.18
CA GLN A 96 -4.71 4.42 -11.94
C GLN A 96 -4.89 5.74 -12.69
N GLY A 97 -6.07 5.96 -13.30
CA GLY A 97 -6.41 7.20 -13.98
C GLY A 97 -6.35 8.39 -13.02
N LEU A 98 -7.00 8.26 -11.85
CA LEU A 98 -6.97 9.26 -10.79
C LEU A 98 -5.54 9.60 -10.36
N LEU A 99 -4.73 8.59 -9.99
CA LEU A 99 -3.36 8.82 -9.56
C LEU A 99 -2.49 9.43 -10.65
N ARG A 100 -2.74 9.13 -11.93
CA ARG A 100 -2.01 9.77 -13.03
C ARG A 100 -2.41 11.23 -13.20
N ALA A 101 -3.70 11.53 -13.14
CA ALA A 101 -4.20 12.91 -13.24
C ALA A 101 -3.66 13.77 -12.09
N GLU A 102 -3.69 13.21 -10.87
CA GLU A 102 -3.29 13.95 -9.68
C GLU A 102 -1.77 13.97 -9.47
N LEU A 103 -1.05 12.86 -9.64
CA LEU A 103 0.33 12.75 -9.14
C LEU A 103 1.42 12.93 -10.20
N THR A 104 1.11 12.77 -11.49
CA THR A 104 2.14 12.86 -12.54
C THR A 104 2.78 14.25 -12.57
N GLY A 105 4.11 14.31 -12.62
CA GLY A 105 4.89 15.54 -12.60
C GLY A 105 5.03 16.20 -11.23
N LYS A 106 4.41 15.65 -10.17
CA LYS A 106 4.56 16.17 -8.80
C LYS A 106 5.81 15.62 -8.13
N ALA A 107 6.38 16.43 -7.25
CA ALA A 107 7.47 16.01 -6.38
C ALA A 107 6.92 15.20 -5.19
N LEU A 108 7.58 14.09 -4.87
CA LEU A 108 7.41 13.38 -3.61
C LEU A 108 8.12 14.16 -2.50
N GLU A 109 7.38 14.72 -1.55
CA GLU A 109 7.91 15.62 -0.52
C GLU A 109 8.14 14.92 0.82
N ARG A 110 7.44 13.82 1.09
CA ARG A 110 7.58 13.06 2.34
C ARG A 110 7.24 11.60 2.15
N ILE A 111 7.94 10.74 2.90
CA ILE A 111 7.60 9.33 3.10
C ILE A 111 7.66 9.10 4.61
N GLU A 112 6.53 8.76 5.22
CA GLU A 112 6.44 8.65 6.68
C GLU A 112 5.67 7.39 7.06
N ALA A 113 6.18 6.64 8.04
CA ALA A 113 5.40 5.60 8.71
C ALA A 113 4.45 6.24 9.72
N PHE A 114 3.28 5.64 9.93
CA PHE A 114 2.44 5.99 11.07
C PHE A 114 2.97 5.28 12.32
N GLU A 115 3.24 6.03 13.38
CA GLU A 115 3.83 5.49 14.60
C GLU A 115 2.93 4.40 15.22
N GLY A 116 3.52 3.23 15.50
CA GLY A 116 2.79 2.08 16.05
C GLY A 116 1.84 1.38 15.07
N GLU A 117 1.61 1.95 13.89
CA GLU A 117 0.66 1.46 12.91
C GLU A 117 1.34 0.82 11.70
N ARG A 118 0.59 -0.03 11.01
CA ARG A 118 1.05 -0.72 9.81
C ARG A 118 0.60 0.05 8.58
N ALA A 119 0.98 1.31 8.52
CA ALA A 119 0.61 2.22 7.45
C ALA A 119 1.75 3.16 7.08
N VAL A 120 1.77 3.58 5.82
CA VAL A 120 2.74 4.56 5.28
C VAL A 120 1.99 5.65 4.55
N ARG A 121 2.46 6.89 4.67
CA ARG A 121 2.01 8.01 3.84
C ARG A 121 3.12 8.48 2.91
N LEU A 122 2.74 8.73 1.66
CA LEU A 122 3.54 9.38 0.64
C LEU A 122 2.91 10.73 0.35
N GLY A 123 3.57 11.82 0.72
CA GLY A 123 3.08 13.17 0.47
C GLY A 123 3.67 13.76 -0.80
N PHE A 124 2.82 14.36 -1.62
CA PHE A 124 3.17 14.93 -2.92
C PHE A 124 2.80 16.40 -2.97
N ARG A 125 3.60 17.18 -3.71
CA ARG A 125 3.36 18.60 -3.94
C ARG A 125 2.06 18.85 -4.71
N GLY A 126 0.97 19.25 -4.04
CA GLY A 126 -0.25 19.66 -4.72
C GLY A 126 -0.16 21.08 -5.31
N LYS A 127 -1.15 21.46 -6.13
CA LYS A 127 -1.26 22.83 -6.68
C LYS A 127 -1.96 23.77 -5.69
N THR A 128 -2.90 23.24 -4.94
CA THR A 128 -3.82 23.97 -4.05
C THR A 128 -3.95 23.33 -2.66
N GLY A 129 -3.09 22.36 -2.33
CA GLY A 129 -3.17 21.54 -1.12
C GLY A 129 -2.06 20.48 -1.12
N ALA A 130 -1.99 19.61 -0.11
CA ALA A 130 -0.98 18.56 -0.04
C ALA A 130 -1.61 17.19 -0.35
N LEU A 131 -1.33 16.63 -1.52
CA LEU A 131 -1.85 15.32 -1.90
C LEU A 131 -1.12 14.23 -1.13
N THR A 132 -1.85 13.32 -0.48
CA THR A 132 -1.24 12.25 0.32
C THR A 132 -1.80 10.90 -0.09
N LEU A 133 -0.93 9.99 -0.54
CA LEU A 133 -1.29 8.58 -0.67
C LEU A 133 -1.02 7.87 0.66
N VAL A 134 -2.06 7.31 1.27
CA VAL A 134 -1.96 6.47 2.45
C VAL A 134 -2.09 5.01 2.02
N ALA A 135 -1.15 4.18 2.47
CA ALA A 135 -1.16 2.74 2.25
C ALA A 135 -1.28 2.00 3.59
N GLU A 136 -2.39 1.30 3.79
CA GLU A 136 -2.57 0.38 4.90
C GLU A 136 -1.98 -0.98 4.54
N LEU A 137 -0.98 -1.42 5.29
CA LEU A 137 -0.20 -2.62 5.04
C LEU A 137 -0.55 -3.73 6.06
N THR A 138 -1.81 -3.84 6.47
CA THR A 138 -2.27 -4.70 7.57
C THR A 138 -2.37 -6.19 7.24
N GLY A 139 -2.02 -6.60 6.02
CA GLY A 139 -1.99 -8.00 5.57
C GLY A 139 -3.36 -8.57 5.24
N ARG A 140 -4.36 -8.46 6.13
CA ARG A 140 -5.73 -8.95 5.86
C ARG A 140 -6.60 -7.91 5.15
N HIS A 141 -6.51 -6.66 5.59
CA HIS A 141 -7.38 -5.57 5.16
C HIS A 141 -6.55 -4.41 4.58
N GLY A 142 -5.48 -4.72 3.84
CA GLY A 142 -4.68 -3.69 3.22
C GLY A 142 -5.48 -2.88 2.20
N ASN A 143 -5.21 -1.58 2.12
CA ASN A 143 -5.88 -0.69 1.18
C ASN A 143 -5.01 0.53 0.81
N LEU A 144 -5.43 1.25 -0.23
CA LEU A 144 -4.80 2.48 -0.70
C LEU A 144 -5.83 3.61 -0.74
N PHE A 145 -5.46 4.78 -0.23
CA PHE A 145 -6.30 5.98 -0.23
C PHE A 145 -5.50 7.15 -0.75
N LEU A 146 -6.12 7.97 -1.61
CA LEU A 146 -5.60 9.28 -1.99
C LEU A 146 -6.42 10.34 -1.26
N LEU A 147 -5.75 11.21 -0.53
CA LEU A 147 -6.33 12.30 0.27
C LEU A 147 -5.81 13.64 -0.26
N GLU A 148 -6.62 14.70 -0.15
CA GLU A 148 -6.31 16.08 -0.55
C GLU A 148 -6.21 17.04 0.64
#